data_AF-A0AAN6E3A7-F1
#
_entry.id   AF-A0AAN6E3A7-F1
#
_cell.length_a   1.000
_cell.length_b   1.000
_cell.length_c   1.000
_cell.angle_alpha   90.00
_cell.angle_beta   90.00
_cell.angle_gamma   90.00
#
_symmetry.space_group_name_H-M   'P 1'
#
loop_
_entity.id
_entity.type
_entity.pdbx_description
1 polymer ?
#
loop_
_entity_poly.entity_id
_entity_poly.type
_entity_poly.pdbx_seq_one_letter_code
_entity_poly.pdbx_strand_id
1 'polypeptide(L)'
;MPGLNDSSAVLRAEYQSPTGSKDFQHAISAPASQDTKPLDTRAKTKYLSDLRASSKKLQEDINKFLTKKMEEDKKAQGQVTTKGTSNQKAEEELEEETYGEEAPQDDS
;
A
#
# COMPACT_ATOMS: atom_id res chain seq x y z
N MET A 1 25.92 25.18 25.12
CA MET A 1 24.74 24.49 25.69
C MET A 1 24.75 23.07 25.14
N PRO A 2 24.71 22.02 25.98
CA PRO A 2 24.83 20.64 25.51
C PRO A 2 23.55 20.23 24.75
N GLY A 3 23.74 19.59 23.60
CA GLY A 3 22.68 19.23 22.66
C GLY A 3 21.74 18.14 23.19
N LEU A 4 20.45 18.27 22.86
CA LEU A 4 19.47 17.21 23.02
C LEU A 4 19.85 16.09 22.03
N ASN A 5 20.26 14.95 22.56
CA ASN A 5 20.48 13.75 21.76
C ASN A 5 19.10 13.18 21.41
N ASP A 6 18.57 13.48 20.22
CA ASP A 6 17.36 12.81 19.71
C ASP A 6 17.73 11.40 19.21
N SER A 7 17.09 10.36 19.74
CA SER A 7 17.25 8.98 19.26
C SER A 7 16.29 8.75 18.09
N SER A 8 16.69 8.11 16.99
CA SER A 8 15.74 7.79 15.91
C SER A 8 15.17 6.38 16.06
N ALA A 9 13.84 6.24 16.05
CA ALA A 9 13.16 4.95 15.88
C ALA A 9 12.75 4.77 14.41
N VAL A 10 12.73 3.53 13.91
CA VAL A 10 12.33 3.25 12.52
C VAL A 10 11.13 2.30 12.52
N LEU A 11 10.05 2.72 11.88
CA LEU A 11 8.91 1.89 11.56
C LEU A 11 9.17 1.21 10.21
N ARG A 12 9.27 -0.13 10.20
CA ARG A 12 9.59 -0.93 9.01
C ARG A 12 8.46 -1.89 8.67
N ALA A 13 8.22 -2.08 7.38
CA ALA A 13 7.42 -3.18 6.85
C ALA A 13 8.14 -3.75 5.62
N GLU A 14 7.93 -5.04 5.37
CA GLU A 14 8.58 -5.77 4.28
C GLU A 14 7.52 -6.57 3.53
N TYR A 15 7.47 -6.37 2.22
CA TYR A 15 6.64 -7.13 1.30
C TYR A 15 7.52 -8.12 0.56
N GLN A 16 7.09 -9.37 0.49
CA GLN A 16 7.74 -10.44 -0.25
C GLN A 16 6.72 -11.14 -1.13
N SER A 17 7.08 -11.36 -2.39
CA SER A 17 6.33 -12.17 -3.34
C SER A 17 7.30 -13.02 -4.18
N PRO A 18 6.80 -14.06 -4.88
CA PRO A 18 7.63 -14.83 -5.80
C PRO A 18 8.28 -13.99 -6.91
N THR A 19 7.70 -12.84 -7.24
CA THR A 19 8.12 -11.99 -8.36
C THR A 19 8.85 -10.72 -7.92
N GLY A 20 8.98 -10.47 -6.61
CA GLY A 20 9.75 -9.35 -6.10
C GLY A 20 9.56 -9.09 -4.61
N SER A 21 10.32 -8.13 -4.09
CA SER A 21 10.22 -7.68 -2.71
C SER A 21 10.23 -6.15 -2.63
N LYS A 22 9.69 -5.62 -1.53
CA LYS A 22 9.67 -4.18 -1.28
C LYS A 22 9.79 -3.89 0.21
N ASP A 23 10.78 -3.08 0.55
CA ASP A 23 10.96 -2.55 1.89
C ASP A 23 10.31 -1.17 2.04
N PHE A 24 9.64 -0.98 3.16
CA PHE A 24 9.09 0.29 3.60
C PHE A 24 9.74 0.68 4.92
N GLN A 25 10.23 1.91 5.03
CA GLN A 25 10.89 2.42 6.22
C GLN A 25 10.49 3.87 6.47
N HIS A 26 10.10 4.17 7.70
CA HIS A 26 9.81 5.52 8.15
C HIS A 26 10.55 5.81 9.45
N ALA A 27 11.45 6.80 9.42
CA ALA A 27 12.14 7.28 10.61
C ALA A 27 11.21 8.19 11.43
N ILE A 28 11.23 8.00 12.74
CA ILE A 28 10.47 8.76 13.72
C ILE A 28 11.46 9.25 14.79
N SER A 29 11.37 10.53 15.14
CA SER A 29 12.18 11.10 16.21
C SER A 29 11.69 10.59 17.55
N ALA A 30 12.49 9.73 18.20
CA ALA A 30 12.20 9.22 19.53
C ALA A 30 12.88 10.09 20.60
N PRO A 31 12.16 10.45 21.67
CA PRO A 31 12.73 11.26 22.73
C PRO A 31 13.71 10.38 23.52
N ALA A 32 14.95 10.84 23.67
CA ALA A 32 15.93 10.09 24.44
C ALA A 32 15.60 10.14 25.94
N SER A 33 15.49 8.97 26.55
CA SER A 33 15.49 8.84 28.00
C SER A 33 16.92 9.05 28.49
N GLN A 34 17.19 10.13 29.21
CA GLN A 34 18.38 10.18 30.05
C GLN A 34 18.10 9.31 31.28
N ASP A 35 18.97 8.33 31.57
CA ASP A 35 18.79 7.29 32.60
C ASP A 35 18.43 7.83 34.00
N THR A 36 18.63 9.12 34.25
CA THR A 36 18.43 9.77 35.54
C THR A 36 17.19 10.66 35.63
N LYS A 37 16.38 10.81 34.57
CA LYS A 37 15.15 11.64 34.61
C LYS A 37 13.94 10.97 33.94
N PRO A 38 12.74 11.08 34.54
CA PRO A 38 11.52 10.63 33.89
C PRO A 38 11.31 11.43 32.61
N LEU A 39 11.06 10.70 31.51
CA LEU A 39 10.80 11.26 30.20
C LEU A 39 9.55 12.16 30.23
N ASP A 40 9.71 13.40 29.75
CA ASP A 40 8.68 14.44 29.75
C ASP A 40 7.40 13.95 29.05
N THR A 41 6.24 14.21 29.67
CA THR A 41 4.94 13.78 29.16
C THR A 41 4.64 14.42 27.80
N ARG A 42 5.05 15.68 27.59
CA ARG A 42 4.90 16.36 26.30
C ARG A 42 5.75 15.69 25.21
N ALA A 43 6.98 15.29 25.53
CA ALA A 43 7.86 14.58 24.61
C ALA A 43 7.27 13.20 24.22
N LYS A 44 6.69 12.47 25.18
CA LYS A 44 5.98 11.21 24.92
C LYS A 44 4.77 11.40 24.02
N THR A 45 3.92 12.39 24.31
CA THR A 45 2.72 12.65 23.50
C THR A 45 3.10 13.04 22.08
N LYS A 46 4.14 13.86 21.89
CA LYS A 46 4.66 14.20 20.56
C LYS A 46 5.12 12.94 19.82
N TYR A 47 5.95 12.12 20.46
CA TYR A 47 6.43 10.87 19.87
C TYR A 47 5.30 9.94 19.43
N LEU A 48 4.28 9.75 20.27
CA LEU A 48 3.13 8.91 19.95
C LEU A 48 2.28 9.49 18.81
N SER A 49 2.15 10.82 18.75
CA SER A 49 1.49 11.49 17.62
C SER A 49 2.27 11.27 16.32
N ASP A 50 3.59 11.46 16.35
CA ASP A 50 4.48 11.29 15.20
C ASP A 50 4.48 9.82 14.73
N LEU A 51 4.52 8.87 15.67
CA LEU A 51 4.37 7.43 15.39
C LEU A 51 3.02 7.14 14.73
N ARG A 52 1.92 7.66 15.27
CA ARG A 52 0.57 7.43 14.70
C ARG A 52 0.45 8.00 13.28
N ALA A 53 0.99 9.19 13.04
CA ALA A 53 1.03 9.79 11.72
C ALA A 53 1.89 8.97 10.75
N SER A 54 3.07 8.53 11.20
CA SER A 54 3.97 7.68 10.42
C SER A 54 3.34 6.33 10.08
N SER A 55 2.57 5.72 10.98
CA SER A 55 1.87 4.46 10.72
C SER A 55 0.77 4.61 9.68
N LYS A 56 0.00 5.71 9.72
CA LYS A 56 -1.00 6.01 8.68
C LYS A 56 -0.34 6.19 7.31
N LYS A 57 0.75 6.95 7.25
CA LYS A 57 1.50 7.14 6.01
C LYS A 57 2.04 5.82 5.45
N LEU A 58 2.61 4.98 6.32
CA LEU A 58 3.09 3.65 5.91
C LEU A 58 1.95 2.80 5.34
N GLN A 59 0.77 2.82 5.97
CA GLN A 59 -0.41 2.13 5.46
C GLN A 59 -0.83 2.64 4.07
N GLU A 60 -0.86 3.96 3.87
CA GLU A 60 -1.16 4.57 2.57
C GLU A 60 -0.14 4.15 1.50
N ASP A 61 1.15 4.18 1.83
CA ASP A 61 2.24 3.78 0.93
C ASP A 61 2.14 2.29 0.54
N ILE A 62 1.80 1.41 1.48
CA ILE A 62 1.56 -0.02 1.22
C ILE A 62 0.35 -0.20 0.32
N ASN A 63 -0.78 0.43 0.63
CA ASN A 63 -2.00 0.31 -0.17
C ASN A 63 -1.74 0.77 -1.61
N LYS A 64 -1.11 1.92 -1.79
CA LYS A 64 -0.74 2.45 -3.11
C LYS A 64 0.16 1.49 -3.87
N PHE A 65 1.16 0.91 -3.20
CA PHE A 65 2.05 -0.07 -3.81
C PHE A 65 1.29 -1.33 -4.29
N LEU A 66 0.43 -1.90 -3.43
CA LEU A 66 -0.34 -3.09 -3.77
C LEU A 66 -1.36 -2.82 -4.87
N THR A 67 -2.06 -1.69 -4.85
CA THR A 67 -2.98 -1.29 -5.92
C THR A 67 -2.26 -1.19 -7.27
N LYS A 68 -1.11 -0.51 -7.30
CA LYS A 68 -0.31 -0.42 -8.51
C LYS A 68 0.15 -1.80 -9.01
N LYS A 69 0.56 -2.69 -8.09
CA LYS A 69 0.94 -4.06 -8.45
C LYS A 69 -0.21 -4.85 -9.05
N MET A 70 -1.41 -4.75 -8.49
CA MET A 70 -2.60 -5.39 -9.06
C MET A 70 -2.94 -4.86 -10.46
N GLU A 71 -2.79 -3.55 -10.70
CA GLU A 71 -2.98 -2.97 -12.04
C GLU A 71 -1.93 -3.44 -13.05
N GLU A 72 -0.66 -3.53 -12.62
CA GLU A 72 0.42 -4.12 -13.43
C GLU A 72 0.11 -5.57 -13.79
N ASP A 73 -0.32 -6.38 -12.82
CA ASP A 73 -0.64 -7.79 -13.01
C ASP A 73 -1.86 -7.99 -13.93
N LYS A 74 -2.91 -7.17 -13.77
CA LYS A 74 -4.07 -7.17 -14.68
C LYS A 74 -3.66 -6.88 -16.13
N LYS A 75 -2.81 -5.88 -16.36
CA LYS A 75 -2.29 -5.56 -17.70
C LYS A 75 -1.44 -6.69 -18.26
N ALA A 76 -0.61 -7.31 -17.44
CA ALA A 76 0.20 -8.46 -17.86
C ALA A 76 -0.67 -9.66 -18.25
N GLN A 77 -1.70 -9.98 -17.47
CA GLN A 77 -2.66 -11.04 -17.80
C GLN A 77 -3.45 -10.71 -19.07
N GLY A 78 -3.94 -9.48 -19.23
CA GLY A 78 -4.61 -9.02 -20.45
C GLY A 78 -3.68 -9.01 -21.68
N GLN A 79 -2.37 -8.82 -21.52
CA GLN A 79 -1.42 -9.00 -22.63
C GLN A 79 -1.17 -10.46 -22.98
N VAL A 80 -1.15 -11.36 -22.00
CA VAL A 80 -0.99 -12.80 -22.25
C VAL A 80 -2.20 -13.36 -23.01
N THR A 81 -3.41 -12.89 -22.74
CA THR A 81 -4.62 -13.29 -23.50
C THR A 81 -4.63 -12.72 -24.93
N THR A 82 -4.03 -11.55 -25.20
CA THR A 82 -3.98 -11.00 -26.57
C THR A 82 -3.11 -11.77 -27.57
N LYS A 83 -2.25 -12.71 -27.12
CA LYS A 83 -1.51 -13.59 -28.04
C LYS A 83 -2.31 -14.83 -28.48
N GLY A 84 -3.49 -15.07 -27.91
CA GLY A 84 -4.35 -16.21 -28.25
C GLY A 84 -5.85 -15.91 -28.39
N THR A 85 -6.33 -14.73 -27.98
CA THR A 85 -7.76 -14.49 -27.84
C THR A 85 -8.24 -13.13 -28.36
N SER A 86 -8.14 -12.93 -29.67
CA SER A 86 -8.86 -11.83 -30.35
C SER A 86 -10.38 -11.92 -30.18
N ASN A 87 -10.93 -13.09 -29.83
CA ASN A 87 -12.36 -13.29 -29.68
C ASN A 87 -12.91 -12.94 -28.28
N GLN A 88 -12.12 -13.10 -27.21
CA GLN A 88 -12.58 -12.79 -25.84
C GLN A 88 -12.68 -11.30 -25.57
N LYS A 89 -11.81 -10.49 -26.20
CA LYS A 89 -11.82 -9.05 -26.02
C LYS A 89 -13.08 -8.39 -26.60
N ALA A 90 -13.61 -8.95 -27.69
CA ALA A 90 -14.89 -8.52 -28.27
C ALA A 90 -16.08 -8.95 -27.39
N GLU A 91 -15.96 -10.09 -26.71
CA GLU A 91 -17.00 -10.63 -25.84
C GLU A 91 -17.08 -9.87 -24.50
N GLU A 92 -15.93 -9.50 -23.91
CA GLU A 92 -15.88 -8.60 -22.73
C GLU A 92 -16.39 -7.19 -23.05
N GLU A 93 -16.07 -6.64 -24.24
CA GLU A 93 -16.54 -5.31 -24.66
C GLU A 93 -18.06 -5.31 -24.92
N LEU A 94 -18.62 -6.40 -25.46
CA LEU A 94 -20.06 -6.59 -25.62
C LEU A 94 -20.79 -6.80 -24.27
N GLU A 95 -20.19 -7.53 -23.32
CA GLU A 95 -20.74 -7.72 -21.96
C GLU A 95 -20.78 -6.40 -21.16
N GLU A 96 -19.80 -5.50 -21.34
CA GLU A 96 -19.83 -4.17 -20.71
C GLU A 96 -20.89 -3.25 -21.35
N GLU A 97 -21.12 -3.35 -22.67
CA GLU A 97 -22.13 -2.55 -23.38
C GLU A 97 -23.58 -2.99 -23.09
N THR A 98 -23.80 -4.24 -22.67
CA THR A 98 -25.13 -4.80 -22.36
C THR A 98 -25.44 -4.86 -20.86
N TYR A 99 -24.59 -4.29 -19.99
CA TYR A 99 -24.79 -4.26 -18.55
C TYR A 99 -25.98 -3.37 -18.15
N GLY A 100 -27.20 -3.90 -18.26
CA GLY A 100 -28.44 -3.21 -17.91
C GLY A 100 -29.71 -3.71 -18.59
N GLU A 101 -29.60 -4.51 -19.66
CA GLU A 101 -30.75 -5.18 -20.28
C GLU A 101 -30.54 -6.70 -20.17
N GLU A 102 -31.48 -7.41 -19.55
CA GLU A 102 -31.48 -8.87 -19.59
C GLU A 102 -31.60 -9.29 -21.06
N ALA A 103 -30.58 -9.95 -21.61
CA ALA A 103 -30.67 -10.55 -22.92
C ALA A 103 -31.88 -11.49 -22.93
N PRO A 104 -32.88 -11.31 -23.81
CA PRO A 104 -34.03 -12.19 -23.85
C PRO A 104 -33.53 -13.61 -24.13
N GLN A 105 -33.80 -14.52 -23.18
CA GLN A 105 -33.58 -15.93 -23.39
C GLN A 105 -34.42 -16.36 -24.60
N ASP A 106 -33.74 -16.70 -25.70
CA ASP A 106 -34.37 -17.30 -26.86
C ASP A 106 -34.75 -18.75 -26.49
N ASP A 107 -36.00 -18.91 -26.06
CA ASP A 107 -36.61 -20.21 -25.76
C ASP A 107 -37.11 -20.80 -27.09
N SER A 108 -36.35 -21.75 -27.65
CA SER A 108 -36.71 -22.54 -28.84
C SER A 108 -36.55 -24.03 -28.58
#